data_AF-A0A2J6XGK9-F1
#
_entry.id   AF-A0A2J6XGK9-F1
#
_cell.length_a   1.000
_cell.length_b   1.000
_cell.length_c   1.000
_cell.angle_alpha   90.00
_cell.angle_beta   90.00
_cell.angle_gamma   90.00
#
_symmetry.space_group_name_H-M   'P 1'
#
loop_
_entity.id
_entity.type
_entity.pdbx_description
1 polymer ?
#
loop_
_entity_poly.entity_id
_entity_poly.type
_entity_poly.pdbx_seq_one_letter_code
_entity_poly.pdbx_strand_id
1 'polypeptide(L)'
;MTLEEQYYDFIWNTVRKGLDSDGIISLNIYNKLLKNFLEKYKGKNFFDLPLVYRFYLVVEAFLYTTIEQVLSLIQETDEYSRDIENLFNVILKVLDGLLRDVSQEQAEYKADILRYKKIQFLMDFLRYIIYNYRF
;
A
#
# COMPACT_ATOMS: atom_id res chain seq x y z
N MET A 1 9.46 -16.65 -8.40
CA MET A 1 9.03 -15.46 -7.67
C MET A 1 7.53 -15.58 -7.44
N THR A 2 7.13 -15.68 -6.18
CA THR A 2 5.72 -15.76 -5.77
C THR A 2 5.02 -14.41 -5.98
N LEU A 3 3.69 -14.40 -6.03
CA LEU A 3 2.93 -13.15 -6.14
C LEU A 3 3.17 -12.23 -4.93
N GLU A 4 3.32 -12.82 -3.74
CA GLU A 4 3.69 -12.10 -2.52
C GLU A 4 5.05 -11.39 -2.68
N GLU A 5 6.08 -12.11 -3.15
CA GLU A 5 7.41 -11.54 -3.42
C GLU A 5 7.33 -10.40 -4.44
N GLN A 6 6.54 -10.56 -5.51
CA GLN A 6 6.35 -9.52 -6.53
C GLN A 6 5.80 -8.22 -5.92
N TYR A 7 4.78 -8.31 -5.08
CA TYR A 7 4.20 -7.12 -4.43
C TYR A 7 5.21 -6.43 -3.49
N TYR A 8 5.95 -7.20 -2.69
CA TYR A 8 6.97 -6.62 -1.82
C TYR A 8 8.11 -5.97 -2.59
N ASP A 9 8.63 -6.67 -3.60
CA ASP A 9 9.71 -6.16 -4.44
C ASP A 9 9.26 -4.90 -5.18
N PHE A 10 8.03 -4.87 -5.68
CA PHE A 10 7.46 -3.70 -6.32
C PHE A 10 7.41 -2.49 -5.38
N ILE A 11 6.92 -2.65 -4.14
CA ILE A 11 6.87 -1.56 -3.16
C ILE A 11 8.29 -1.02 -2.91
N TRP A 12 9.25 -1.88 -2.61
CA TRP A 12 10.61 -1.45 -2.31
C TRP A 12 11.37 -0.91 -3.52
N ASN A 13 11.10 -1.43 -4.72
CA ASN A 13 11.61 -0.87 -5.97
C ASN A 13 11.06 0.54 -6.17
N THR A 14 9.77 0.75 -5.97
CA THR A 14 9.12 2.06 -6.08
C THR A 14 9.70 3.06 -5.07
N VAL A 15 9.96 2.63 -3.83
CA VAL A 15 10.60 3.47 -2.81
C VAL A 15 12.00 3.94 -3.24
N ARG A 16 12.77 3.05 -3.88
CA ARG A 16 14.16 3.31 -4.28
C ARG A 16 14.28 4.04 -5.61
N LYS A 17 13.38 3.79 -6.55
CA LYS A 17 13.48 4.23 -7.96
C LYS A 17 12.36 5.18 -8.38
N GLY A 18 11.39 5.45 -7.51
CA GLY A 18 10.16 6.15 -7.89
C GLY A 18 9.20 5.22 -8.61
N LEU A 19 8.01 5.73 -8.97
CA LEU A 19 6.98 4.96 -9.64
C LEU A 19 7.21 4.96 -11.17
N ASP A 20 7.47 3.78 -11.70
CA ASP A 20 7.27 3.38 -13.09
C ASP A 20 5.91 2.66 -13.20
N SER A 21 5.12 2.96 -14.23
CA SER A 21 3.67 2.67 -14.27
C SER A 21 3.33 1.18 -14.44
N ASP A 22 3.37 0.39 -13.37
CA ASP A 22 3.18 -1.08 -13.38
C ASP A 22 1.75 -1.54 -12.98
N GLY A 23 0.78 -0.64 -12.86
CA GLY A 23 -0.61 -1.03 -12.55
C GLY A 23 -0.88 -1.58 -11.13
N ILE A 24 0.15 -1.94 -10.36
CA ILE A 24 0.05 -2.29 -8.93
C ILE A 24 -0.31 -1.06 -8.08
N ILE A 25 0.23 0.11 -8.45
CA ILE A 25 -0.13 1.39 -7.87
C ILE A 25 -0.79 2.26 -8.95
N SER A 26 -1.95 2.81 -8.62
CA SER A 26 -2.63 3.80 -9.46
C SER A 26 -1.80 5.08 -9.53
N LEU A 27 -1.37 5.45 -10.74
CA LEU A 27 -0.59 6.66 -10.98
C LEU A 27 -1.33 7.92 -10.50
N ASN A 28 -2.66 7.94 -10.61
CA ASN A 28 -3.48 9.05 -10.14
C ASN A 28 -3.46 9.16 -8.61
N ILE A 29 -3.60 8.05 -7.89
CA ILE A 29 -3.51 8.01 -6.42
C ILE A 29 -2.11 8.43 -5.99
N TYR A 30 -1.08 7.83 -6.58
CA TYR A 30 0.32 8.12 -6.27
C TYR A 30 0.64 9.60 -6.46
N ASN A 31 0.30 10.18 -7.62
CA ASN A 31 0.58 11.59 -7.91
C ASN A 31 -0.15 12.53 -6.95
N LYS A 32 -1.41 12.21 -6.59
CA LYS A 32 -2.17 12.99 -5.60
C LYS A 32 -1.49 12.96 -4.23
N LEU A 33 -1.09 11.79 -3.75
CA LEU A 33 -0.38 11.66 -2.48
C LEU A 33 0.98 12.37 -2.53
N LEU A 34 1.76 12.15 -3.58
CA LEU A 34 3.06 12.78 -3.78
C LEU A 34 2.97 14.30 -3.74
N LYS A 35 1.99 14.90 -4.43
CA LYS A 35 1.76 16.34 -4.37
C LYS A 35 1.55 16.83 -2.93
N ASN A 36 0.69 16.16 -2.16
CA ASN A 36 0.43 16.51 -0.76
C ASN A 36 1.69 16.40 0.12
N PHE A 37 2.55 15.40 -0.13
CA PHE A 37 3.84 15.29 0.56
C PHE A 37 4.75 16.47 0.17
N LEU A 38 4.95 16.73 -1.11
CA LEU A 38 5.86 17.80 -1.57
C LEU A 38 5.43 19.19 -1.08
N GLU A 39 4.13 19.47 -1.04
CA GLU A 39 3.57 20.70 -0.45
C GLU A 39 3.94 20.86 1.03
N LYS A 40 3.92 19.77 1.82
CA LYS A 40 4.29 19.78 3.25
C LYS A 40 5.80 19.94 3.47
N TYR A 41 6.64 19.37 2.60
CA TYR A 41 8.09 19.30 2.81
C TYR A 41 8.90 20.37 2.07
N LYS A 42 8.28 21.27 1.30
CA LYS A 42 8.96 22.26 0.44
C LYS A 42 10.02 21.64 -0.49
N GLY A 43 10.00 20.31 -0.66
CA GLY A 43 10.85 19.57 -1.58
C GLY A 43 10.29 19.69 -2.99
N LYS A 44 11.16 19.67 -4.00
CA LYS A 44 10.72 19.84 -5.39
C LYS A 44 10.31 18.50 -5.98
N ASN A 45 10.90 17.39 -5.55
CA ASN A 45 10.75 16.07 -6.17
C ASN A 45 10.68 14.91 -5.14
N PHE A 46 10.22 13.73 -5.59
CA PHE A 46 10.12 12.51 -4.77
C PHE A 46 11.41 12.13 -4.02
N PHE A 47 12.57 12.24 -4.69
CA PHE A 47 13.86 11.88 -4.10
C PHE A 47 14.40 12.88 -3.08
N ASP A 48 13.80 14.07 -3.00
CA ASP A 48 14.12 15.03 -1.94
C ASP A 48 13.50 14.62 -0.59
N LEU A 49 12.55 13.67 -0.60
CA LEU A 49 11.92 13.15 0.60
C LEU A 49 12.85 12.17 1.32
N PRO A 50 12.99 12.27 2.66
CA PRO A 50 13.62 11.23 3.47
C PRO A 50 13.05 9.84 3.16
N LEU A 51 13.90 8.80 3.25
CA LEU A 51 13.55 7.43 2.84
C LEU A 51 12.26 6.93 3.52
N VAL A 52 12.12 7.15 4.82
CA VAL A 52 10.92 6.80 5.60
C VAL A 52 9.63 7.43 5.04
N TYR A 53 9.70 8.66 4.52
CA TYR A 53 8.54 9.32 3.93
C TYR A 53 8.23 8.81 2.53
N ARG A 54 9.25 8.44 1.76
CA ARG A 54 9.06 7.74 0.48
C ARG A 54 8.37 6.39 0.71
N PHE A 55 8.83 5.65 1.72
CA PHE A 55 8.21 4.40 2.14
C PHE A 55 6.73 4.60 2.52
N TYR A 56 6.41 5.52 3.42
CA TYR A 56 5.02 5.80 3.79
C TYR A 56 4.16 6.24 2.61
N LEU A 57 4.67 7.07 1.71
CA LEU A 57 3.96 7.49 0.50
C LEU A 57 3.60 6.28 -0.38
N VAL A 58 4.57 5.41 -0.65
CA VAL A 58 4.37 4.23 -1.51
C VAL A 58 3.41 3.24 -0.86
N VAL A 59 3.55 2.98 0.44
CA VAL A 59 2.63 2.10 1.18
C VAL A 59 1.21 2.67 1.20
N GLU A 60 1.04 3.97 1.46
CA GLU A 60 -0.28 4.61 1.37
C GLU A 60 -0.88 4.43 -0.03
N ALA A 61 -0.10 4.70 -1.09
CA ALA A 61 -0.57 4.56 -2.47
C ALA A 61 -0.96 3.13 -2.84
N PHE A 62 -0.16 2.16 -2.41
CA PHE A 62 -0.43 0.74 -2.56
C PHE A 62 -1.74 0.36 -1.88
N LEU A 63 -1.93 0.69 -0.59
CA LEU A 63 -3.14 0.33 0.16
C LEU A 63 -4.41 0.91 -0.47
N TYR A 64 -4.40 2.18 -0.88
CA TYR A 64 -5.56 2.77 -1.57
C TYR A 64 -5.88 2.05 -2.87
N THR A 65 -4.86 1.75 -3.68
CA THR A 65 -5.06 1.06 -4.97
C THR A 65 -5.59 -0.35 -4.73
N THR A 66 -5.05 -1.08 -3.75
CA THR A 66 -5.50 -2.44 -3.41
C THR A 66 -6.93 -2.43 -2.87
N ILE A 67 -7.31 -1.44 -2.05
CA ILE A 67 -8.70 -1.29 -1.58
C ILE A 67 -9.64 -1.07 -2.77
N GLU A 68 -9.31 -0.16 -3.70
CA GLU A 68 -10.12 0.09 -4.89
C GLU A 68 -10.27 -1.18 -5.75
N GLN A 69 -9.17 -1.91 -5.96
CA GLN A 69 -9.18 -3.16 -6.73
C GLN A 69 -10.02 -4.26 -6.05
N VAL A 70 -9.89 -4.43 -4.73
CA VAL A 70 -10.68 -5.40 -3.97
C VAL A 70 -12.15 -5.05 -4.00
N LEU A 71 -12.52 -3.78 -3.81
CA LEU A 71 -13.91 -3.34 -3.88
C LEU A 71 -14.50 -3.53 -5.29
N SER A 72 -13.73 -3.22 -6.34
CA SER A 72 -14.16 -3.43 -7.72
C SER A 72 -14.38 -4.90 -8.01
N LEU A 73 -13.44 -5.76 -7.58
CA LEU A 73 -13.57 -7.21 -7.71
C LEU A 73 -14.86 -7.70 -7.02
N ILE A 74 -15.10 -7.30 -5.78
CA ILE A 74 -16.30 -7.66 -5.01
C ILE A 74 -17.59 -7.21 -5.72
N GLN A 75 -17.58 -6.06 -6.39
CA GLN A 75 -18.75 -5.55 -7.12
C GLN A 75 -18.98 -6.26 -8.46
N GLU A 76 -17.91 -6.72 -9.11
CA GLU A 76 -17.96 -7.35 -10.43
C GLU A 76 -18.18 -8.87 -10.36
N THR A 77 -17.97 -9.49 -9.19
CA THR A 77 -18.11 -10.95 -9.01
C THR A 77 -19.26 -11.32 -8.08
N ASP A 78 -20.23 -12.06 -8.61
CA ASP A 78 -21.40 -12.56 -7.87
C ASP A 78 -21.09 -13.75 -6.93
N GLU A 79 -19.97 -14.45 -7.13
CA GLU A 79 -19.60 -15.65 -6.36
C GLU A 79 -18.15 -15.63 -5.87
N TYR A 80 -17.96 -16.03 -4.60
CA TYR A 80 -16.64 -16.22 -4.00
C TYR A 80 -15.98 -17.48 -4.57
N SER A 81 -14.94 -17.31 -5.40
CA SER A 81 -14.20 -18.40 -6.02
C SER A 81 -12.89 -18.72 -5.29
N ARG A 82 -12.33 -19.90 -5.56
CA ARG A 82 -11.01 -20.29 -5.04
C ARG A 82 -9.89 -19.34 -5.50
N ASP A 83 -10.02 -18.74 -6.69
CA ASP A 83 -9.03 -17.80 -7.20
C ASP A 83 -9.06 -16.47 -6.45
N ILE A 84 -10.26 -15.98 -6.11
CA ILE A 84 -10.45 -14.82 -5.23
C ILE A 84 -9.88 -15.12 -3.85
N GLU A 85 -10.17 -16.31 -3.30
CA GLU A 85 -9.63 -16.73 -2.01
C GLU A 85 -8.10 -16.71 -1.99
N ASN A 86 -7.47 -17.25 -3.03
CA ASN A 86 -6.03 -17.26 -3.18
C ASN A 86 -5.47 -15.85 -3.28
N LEU A 87 -6.07 -14.97 -4.09
CA LEU A 87 -5.68 -13.56 -4.20
C LEU A 87 -5.76 -12.86 -2.84
N PHE A 88 -6.87 -13.03 -2.12
CA PHE A 88 -7.09 -12.43 -0.80
C PHE A 88 -6.09 -12.95 0.23
N ASN A 89 -5.77 -14.25 0.21
CA ASN A 89 -4.72 -14.82 1.04
C ASN A 89 -3.35 -14.20 0.75
N VAL A 90 -3.03 -13.94 -0.52
CA VAL A 90 -1.78 -13.25 -0.89
C VAL A 90 -1.79 -11.82 -0.36
N ILE A 91 -2.88 -11.07 -0.57
CA ILE A 91 -3.01 -9.71 -0.05
C ILE A 91 -2.80 -9.68 1.47
N LEU A 92 -3.46 -10.56 2.23
CA LEU A 92 -3.33 -10.63 3.68
C LEU A 92 -1.88 -10.87 4.14
N LYS A 93 -1.14 -11.76 3.46
CA LYS A 93 0.29 -11.98 3.74
C LYS A 93 1.16 -10.76 3.43
N VAL A 94 0.87 -10.07 2.32
CA VAL A 94 1.52 -8.79 2.00
C VAL A 94 1.22 -7.74 3.08
N LEU A 95 0.01 -7.71 3.64
CA LEU A 95 -0.30 -6.80 4.75
C LEU A 95 0.43 -7.17 6.04
N ASP A 96 0.65 -8.45 6.34
CA ASP A 96 1.33 -8.89 7.57
C ASP A 96 2.80 -8.42 7.62
N GLY A 97 3.57 -8.60 6.56
CA GLY A 97 4.96 -8.12 6.55
C GLY A 97 5.06 -6.61 6.31
N LEU A 98 4.13 -5.96 5.59
CA LEU A 98 4.10 -4.50 5.53
C LEU A 98 3.83 -3.89 6.91
N LEU A 99 2.95 -4.50 7.72
CA LEU A 99 2.72 -4.07 9.10
C LEU A 99 4.01 -4.16 9.92
N ARG A 100 4.77 -5.24 9.77
CA ARG A 100 6.09 -5.40 10.43
C ARG A 100 7.05 -4.29 10.00
N ASP A 101 7.20 -4.06 8.71
CA ASP A 101 8.15 -3.08 8.16
C ASP A 101 7.75 -1.66 8.58
N VAL A 102 6.46 -1.30 8.50
CA VAL A 102 5.91 -0.02 8.98
C VAL A 102 6.12 0.17 10.48
N SER A 103 5.96 -0.89 11.28
CA SER A 103 6.21 -0.83 12.73
C SER A 103 7.69 -0.62 13.05
N GLN A 104 8.58 -1.25 12.29
CA GLN A 104 10.02 -1.07 12.42
C GLN A 104 10.45 0.36 12.06
N GLU A 105 10.01 0.88 10.92
CA GLU A 105 10.27 2.25 10.47
C GLU A 105 9.75 3.28 11.51
N GLN A 106 8.57 3.02 12.09
CA GLN A 106 8.03 3.89 13.14
C GLN A 106 8.86 3.86 14.42
N ALA A 107 9.37 2.68 14.82
CA ALA A 107 10.22 2.54 16.00
C ALA A 107 11.58 3.23 15.81
N GLU A 108 12.16 3.13 14.62
CA GLU A 108 13.47 3.68 14.28
C GLU A 108 13.44 5.20 14.10
N TYR A 109 12.50 5.70 13.29
CA TYR A 109 12.52 7.10 12.86
C TYR A 109 11.57 8.02 13.62
N LYS A 110 10.54 7.48 14.30
CA LYS A 110 9.48 8.25 14.99
C LYS A 110 8.88 9.40 14.13
N ALA A 111 8.93 9.25 12.81
CA ALA A 111 8.94 10.38 11.87
C ALA A 111 7.56 11.02 11.63
N ASP A 112 6.46 10.27 11.75
CA ASP A 112 5.09 10.80 11.58
C ASP A 112 4.03 9.81 12.13
N ILE A 113 3.60 10.04 13.38
CA ILE A 113 2.62 9.18 14.06
C ILE A 113 1.24 9.19 13.39
N LEU A 114 0.87 10.29 12.71
CA LEU A 114 -0.41 10.41 12.04
C LEU A 114 -0.44 9.52 10.79
N ARG A 115 0.64 9.53 10.01
CA ARG A 115 0.76 8.63 8.84
C ARG A 115 0.83 7.17 9.23
N TYR A 116 1.60 6.85 10.26
CA TYR A 116 1.63 5.50 10.81
C TYR A 116 0.23 5.00 11.17
N LYS A 117 -0.53 5.77 11.96
CA LYS A 117 -1.93 5.42 12.31
C LYS A 117 -2.84 5.32 11.09
N LYS A 118 -2.67 6.18 10.10
CA LYS A 118 -3.43 6.13 8.85
C LYS A 118 -3.15 4.85 8.08
N ILE A 119 -1.89 4.45 7.96
CA ILE A 119 -1.50 3.18 7.31
C ILE A 119 -2.12 2.00 8.05
N GLN A 120 -2.01 1.96 9.38
CA GLN A 120 -2.64 0.90 10.18
C GLN A 120 -4.14 0.82 9.92
N PHE A 121 -4.84 1.95 9.96
CA PHE A 121 -6.27 2.00 9.67
C PHE A 121 -6.60 1.46 8.27
N LEU A 122 -5.83 1.84 7.24
CA LEU A 122 -6.06 1.36 5.87
C LEU A 122 -5.84 -0.16 5.75
N MET A 123 -4.81 -0.70 6.43
CA MET A 123 -4.57 -2.15 6.49
C MET A 123 -5.73 -2.87 7.18
N ASP A 124 -6.17 -2.38 8.34
CA ASP A 124 -7.27 -2.96 9.10
C ASP A 124 -8.59 -2.90 8.32
N PHE A 125 -8.85 -1.80 7.63
CA PHE A 125 -10.01 -1.64 6.76
C PHE A 125 -9.98 -2.62 5.58
N LEU A 126 -8.83 -2.79 4.92
CA LEU A 126 -8.69 -3.76 3.85
C LEU A 126 -8.87 -5.20 4.34
N ARG A 127 -8.30 -5.55 5.51
CA ARG A 127 -8.54 -6.85 6.16
C ARG A 127 -10.02 -7.05 6.45
N TYR A 128 -10.68 -6.03 6.98
CA TYR A 128 -12.11 -6.06 7.27
C TYR A 128 -12.91 -6.36 5.99
N ILE A 129 -12.67 -5.65 4.89
CA ILE A 129 -13.34 -5.92 3.60
C ILE A 129 -13.14 -7.38 3.18
N ILE A 130 -11.89 -7.85 3.16
CA ILE A 130 -11.52 -9.20 2.74
C ILE A 130 -12.23 -10.27 3.61
N TYR A 131 -12.23 -10.10 4.93
CA TYR A 131 -12.86 -11.08 5.82
C TYR A 131 -14.38 -11.08 5.74
N ASN A 132 -15.02 -9.93 5.51
CA ASN A 132 -16.48 -9.87 5.39
C ASN A 132 -16.98 -10.37 4.03
N TYR A 133 -16.18 -10.29 2.97
CA TYR A 133 -16.55 -10.87 1.68
C TYR A 133 -16.47 -12.41 1.65
N ARG A 134 -15.79 -13.03 2.63
CA ARG A 134 -15.70 -14.49 2.75
C ARG A 134 -17.00 -15.16 3.23
N PHE A 135 -18.00 -14.39 3.65
CA PHE A 135 -19.26 -14.84 4.24
C PHE A 135 -20.44 -14.21 3.53
#